data_AF-A0A3M7NLV1-F1
#
_entry.id   AF-A0A3M7NLV1-F1
#
_cell.length_a   1.000
_cell.length_b   1.000
_cell.length_c   1.000
_cell.angle_alpha   90.00
_cell.angle_beta   90.00
_cell.angle_gamma   90.00
#
_symmetry.space_group_name_H-M   'P 1'
#
loop_
_entity.id
_entity.type
_entity.pdbx_description
1 polymer ?
#
loop_
_entity_poly.entity_id
_entity_poly.type
_entity_poly.pdbx_seq_one_letter_code
_entity_poly.pdbx_strand_id
1 'polypeptide(L)'
;MSPDWRDVTPIPLLDHGPPDQNPALGGTDPGTALATIAYSPRYLEAMSYVRALIADGERSERALALSEDVIDMSPSHYTIWVWRMECLRWLWGIDGDDNDDDEKRVGGVVEVVEEDADTDYGDDAAGMQGPVISKEERIKQGVERELGWLEGTSERNLKNYQIWHHRQSLLTSYPRSLITASFLHDHEIPFVTHILSFDAKNYHVWTYRQWLCRHFPEYLLPPSPGITGRTEGSTSEIESVETMIDKDVRNNSAWAHRYFVVFGFEELWVMEGGKLPGGAGNGGKGNLTRNELFADIKATRGKGILKADEAIMQREIAYAKDKINMAPQNPSSWNYLKGVLRRGGRPLSDERVCESVRSSHAIDWLAEIYAETGKKELARSCLESLGKKWDPIRRNYWEYRRKLMEKGEYAGT
;
A
#
# COMPACT_ATOMS: atom_id res chain seq x y z
N MET A 1 -36.05 -20.35 -6.31
CA MET A 1 -35.80 -18.93 -5.97
C MET A 1 -36.13 -18.72 -4.51
N SER A 2 -35.20 -18.16 -3.74
CA SER A 2 -35.52 -17.69 -2.39
C SER A 2 -36.67 -16.67 -2.47
N PRO A 3 -37.62 -16.66 -1.51
CA PRO A 3 -38.66 -15.64 -1.43
C PRO A 3 -38.14 -14.20 -1.54
N ASP A 4 -36.91 -13.94 -1.08
CA ASP A 4 -36.29 -12.61 -0.97
C ASP A 4 -35.91 -11.98 -2.32
N TRP A 5 -36.03 -12.72 -3.43
CA TRP A 5 -35.66 -12.27 -4.78
C TRP A 5 -36.85 -12.25 -5.75
N ARG A 6 -38.08 -12.48 -5.26
CA ARG A 6 -39.29 -12.60 -6.11
C ARG A 6 -39.68 -11.29 -6.78
N ASP A 7 -39.31 -10.16 -6.19
CA ASP A 7 -39.56 -8.80 -6.67
C ASP A 7 -38.56 -8.34 -7.74
N VAL A 8 -37.43 -9.06 -7.91
CA VAL A 8 -36.36 -8.69 -8.83
C VAL A 8 -36.45 -9.49 -10.12
N THR A 9 -36.50 -8.80 -11.27
CA THR A 9 -36.38 -9.45 -12.58
C THR A 9 -34.91 -9.49 -13.00
N PRO A 10 -34.26 -10.68 -13.10
CA PRO A 10 -32.84 -10.78 -13.41
C PRO A 10 -32.53 -10.29 -14.83
N ILE A 11 -31.41 -9.59 -14.99
CA ILE A 11 -30.92 -9.08 -16.29
C ILE A 11 -29.78 -10.00 -16.77
N PRO A 12 -29.94 -10.79 -17.85
CA PRO A 12 -28.89 -11.70 -18.31
C PRO A 12 -27.66 -10.95 -18.87
N LEU A 13 -26.54 -11.65 -19.01
CA LEU A 13 -25.38 -11.12 -19.72
C LEU A 13 -25.73 -11.07 -21.20
N LEU A 14 -25.50 -9.94 -21.85
CA LEU A 14 -25.63 -9.82 -23.29
C LEU A 14 -24.28 -10.16 -23.91
N ASP A 15 -24.12 -11.40 -24.36
CA ASP A 15 -22.94 -11.86 -25.13
C ASP A 15 -23.02 -11.46 -26.62
N HIS A 16 -23.94 -10.56 -26.94
CA HIS A 16 -24.13 -9.94 -28.24
C HIS A 16 -23.94 -8.43 -28.08
N GLY A 17 -23.52 -7.76 -29.14
CA GLY A 17 -23.32 -6.31 -29.15
C GLY A 17 -24.55 -5.51 -28.69
N PRO A 18 -24.38 -4.20 -28.44
CA PRO A 18 -25.41 -3.36 -27.83
C PRO A 18 -26.76 -3.39 -28.58
N PRO A 19 -27.88 -2.99 -27.94
CA PRO A 19 -29.23 -3.16 -28.49
C PRO A 19 -29.47 -2.51 -29.87
N ASP A 20 -28.73 -1.45 -30.20
CA ASP A 20 -28.70 -0.80 -31.51
C ASP A 20 -28.03 -1.64 -32.61
N GLN A 21 -27.30 -2.69 -32.22
CA GLN A 21 -26.74 -3.73 -33.08
C GLN A 21 -27.58 -5.01 -33.03
N ASN A 22 -28.73 -5.03 -32.35
CA ASN A 22 -29.61 -6.20 -32.36
C ASN A 22 -30.26 -6.36 -33.75
N PRO A 23 -30.01 -7.45 -34.49
CA PRO A 23 -30.61 -7.66 -35.80
C PRO A 23 -32.14 -7.78 -35.76
N ALA A 24 -32.74 -8.13 -34.60
CA ALA A 24 -34.19 -8.12 -34.40
C ALA A 24 -34.79 -6.69 -34.32
N LEU A 25 -33.97 -5.66 -34.09
CA LEU A 25 -34.36 -4.25 -34.05
C LEU A 25 -33.83 -3.46 -35.26
N GLY A 26 -33.32 -4.15 -36.30
CA GLY A 26 -32.77 -3.54 -37.51
C GLY A 26 -31.28 -3.17 -37.43
N GLY A 27 -30.58 -3.58 -36.37
CA GLY A 27 -29.12 -3.41 -36.21
C GLY A 27 -28.30 -4.42 -37.02
N THR A 28 -27.00 -4.15 -37.20
CA THR A 28 -26.06 -5.09 -37.82
C THR A 28 -25.72 -6.23 -36.87
N ASP A 29 -25.80 -7.50 -37.32
CA ASP A 29 -25.40 -8.68 -36.53
C ASP A 29 -24.05 -8.44 -35.82
N PRO A 30 -24.03 -8.43 -34.47
CA PRO A 30 -22.82 -8.11 -33.72
C PRO A 30 -21.76 -9.22 -33.81
N GLY A 31 -22.09 -10.35 -34.44
CA GLY A 31 -21.23 -11.51 -34.53
C GLY A 31 -21.13 -12.28 -33.21
N THR A 32 -20.27 -13.31 -33.20
CA THR A 32 -19.99 -14.11 -32.01
C THR A 32 -19.04 -13.34 -31.09
N ALA A 33 -19.40 -13.19 -29.80
CA ALA A 33 -18.48 -12.62 -28.82
C ALA A 33 -17.17 -13.41 -28.77
N LEU A 34 -16.05 -12.66 -28.74
CA LEU A 34 -14.72 -13.23 -28.60
C LEU A 34 -14.40 -13.47 -27.12
N ALA A 35 -13.59 -14.49 -26.84
CA ALA A 35 -13.16 -14.85 -25.48
C ALA A 35 -14.32 -15.06 -24.50
N THR A 36 -15.45 -15.60 -24.98
CA THR A 36 -16.58 -15.96 -24.13
C THR A 36 -16.17 -16.97 -23.08
N ILE A 37 -16.54 -16.70 -21.84
CA ILE A 37 -16.27 -17.58 -20.71
C ILE A 37 -17.46 -18.52 -20.55
N ALA A 38 -17.19 -19.81 -20.46
CA ALA A 38 -18.18 -20.80 -20.08
C ALA A 38 -18.45 -20.71 -18.57
N TYR A 39 -19.21 -19.68 -18.17
CA TYR A 39 -19.54 -19.43 -16.77
C TYR A 39 -20.35 -20.57 -16.15
N SER A 40 -20.18 -20.79 -14.85
CA SER A 40 -21.06 -21.70 -14.12
C SER A 40 -22.50 -21.15 -14.06
N PRO A 41 -23.53 -22.00 -13.98
CA PRO A 41 -24.91 -21.55 -13.80
C PRO A 41 -25.08 -20.62 -12.58
N ARG A 42 -24.38 -20.92 -11.48
CA ARG A 42 -24.38 -20.09 -10.26
C ARG A 42 -23.86 -18.69 -10.53
N TYR A 43 -22.75 -18.55 -11.25
CA TYR A 43 -22.18 -17.23 -11.55
C TYR A 43 -23.08 -16.42 -12.50
N LEU A 44 -23.65 -17.07 -13.52
CA LEU A 44 -24.59 -16.43 -14.45
C LEU A 44 -25.84 -15.91 -13.72
N GLU A 45 -26.41 -16.74 -12.84
CA GLU A 45 -27.56 -16.36 -12.02
C GLU A 45 -27.22 -15.19 -11.11
N ALA A 46 -26.18 -15.29 -10.28
CA ALA A 46 -25.80 -14.24 -9.34
C ALA A 46 -25.54 -12.91 -10.06
N MET A 47 -24.77 -12.92 -11.15
CA MET A 47 -24.48 -11.72 -11.93
C MET A 47 -25.72 -11.14 -12.63
N SER A 48 -26.75 -11.95 -12.88
CA SER A 48 -28.00 -11.46 -13.46
C SER A 48 -28.83 -10.64 -12.49
N TYR A 49 -28.83 -11.03 -11.22
CA TYR A 49 -29.40 -10.22 -10.14
C TYR A 49 -28.56 -9.00 -9.84
N VAL A 50 -27.21 -9.10 -9.84
CA VAL A 50 -26.34 -7.93 -9.68
C VAL A 50 -26.68 -6.85 -10.71
N ARG A 51 -26.78 -7.23 -11.99
CA ARG A 51 -27.15 -6.28 -13.06
C ARG A 51 -28.52 -5.67 -12.83
N ALA A 52 -29.50 -6.45 -12.37
CA ALA A 52 -30.83 -5.94 -12.04
C ALA A 52 -30.80 -4.93 -10.89
N LEU A 53 -30.12 -5.24 -9.78
CA LEU A 53 -30.01 -4.36 -8.62
C LEU A 53 -29.24 -3.07 -8.92
N ILE A 54 -28.13 -3.16 -9.68
CA ILE A 54 -27.38 -1.98 -10.12
C ILE A 54 -28.26 -1.09 -11.02
N ALA A 55 -29.06 -1.68 -11.92
CA ALA A 55 -29.94 -0.92 -12.80
C ALA A 55 -31.08 -0.22 -12.05
N ASP A 56 -31.60 -0.83 -10.99
CA ASP A 56 -32.61 -0.24 -10.11
C ASP A 56 -32.02 0.83 -9.16
N GLY A 57 -30.70 0.80 -8.96
CA GLY A 57 -30.02 1.67 -8.00
C GLY A 57 -30.21 1.22 -6.54
N GLU A 58 -30.55 -0.06 -6.33
CA GLU A 58 -30.80 -0.62 -5.01
C GLU A 58 -29.52 -0.68 -4.16
N ARG A 59 -29.64 -0.24 -2.90
CA ARG A 59 -28.58 -0.24 -1.89
C ARG A 59 -29.12 -0.81 -0.58
N SER A 60 -28.97 -2.12 -0.40
CA SER A 60 -29.63 -2.89 0.66
C SER A 60 -28.70 -3.96 1.25
N GLU A 61 -29.07 -4.55 2.40
CA GLU A 61 -28.34 -5.69 2.97
C GLU A 61 -28.33 -6.93 2.03
N ARG A 62 -29.40 -7.16 1.25
CA ARG A 62 -29.42 -8.25 0.25
C ARG A 62 -28.47 -7.99 -0.91
N ALA A 63 -28.26 -6.72 -1.29
CA ALA A 63 -27.25 -6.34 -2.26
C ALA A 63 -25.84 -6.64 -1.73
N LEU A 64 -25.57 -6.37 -0.44
CA LEU A 64 -24.30 -6.74 0.19
C LEU A 64 -24.08 -8.26 0.19
N ALA A 65 -25.08 -9.05 0.61
CA ALA A 65 -24.98 -10.51 0.61
C ALA A 65 -24.71 -11.06 -0.81
N LEU A 66 -25.39 -10.55 -1.83
CA LEU A 66 -25.13 -10.96 -3.22
C LEU A 66 -23.73 -10.56 -3.69
N SER A 67 -23.24 -9.38 -3.31
CA SER A 67 -21.89 -8.94 -3.69
C SER A 67 -20.80 -9.83 -3.08
N GLU A 68 -21.00 -10.32 -1.85
CA GLU A 68 -20.11 -11.28 -1.19
C GLU A 68 -20.04 -12.61 -1.96
N ASP A 69 -21.19 -13.17 -2.33
CA ASP A 69 -21.27 -14.39 -3.14
C ASP A 69 -20.50 -14.26 -4.47
N VAL A 70 -20.62 -13.10 -5.13
CA VAL A 70 -19.91 -12.85 -6.38
C VAL A 70 -18.41 -12.63 -6.15
N ILE A 71 -18.01 -11.95 -5.07
CA ILE A 71 -16.60 -11.76 -4.71
C ILE A 71 -15.94 -13.11 -4.39
N ASP A 72 -16.62 -14.03 -3.71
CA ASP A 72 -16.10 -15.37 -3.45
C ASP A 72 -15.89 -16.17 -4.75
N MET A 73 -16.71 -15.95 -5.78
CA MET A 73 -16.52 -16.58 -7.10
C MET A 73 -15.49 -15.86 -7.97
N SER A 74 -15.40 -14.53 -7.87
CA SER A 74 -14.55 -13.68 -8.70
C SER A 74 -14.04 -12.45 -7.92
N PRO A 75 -13.02 -12.63 -7.06
CA PRO A 75 -12.55 -11.57 -6.17
C PRO A 75 -11.87 -10.44 -6.93
N SER A 76 -11.52 -10.63 -8.20
CA SER A 76 -10.93 -9.59 -9.05
C SER A 76 -11.96 -8.71 -9.75
N HIS A 77 -13.27 -8.96 -9.58
CA HIS A 77 -14.32 -8.21 -10.26
C HIS A 77 -14.51 -6.81 -9.66
N TYR A 78 -13.72 -5.84 -10.11
CA TYR A 78 -13.68 -4.48 -9.54
C TYR A 78 -15.03 -3.77 -9.48
N THR A 79 -15.92 -3.95 -10.46
CA THR A 79 -17.27 -3.36 -10.43
C THR A 79 -18.06 -3.77 -9.20
N ILE A 80 -17.92 -5.03 -8.74
CA ILE A 80 -18.63 -5.54 -7.58
C ILE A 80 -18.09 -4.92 -6.29
N TRP A 81 -16.77 -4.70 -6.21
CA TRP A 81 -16.17 -4.00 -5.08
C TRP A 81 -16.60 -2.54 -4.99
N VAL A 82 -16.65 -1.84 -6.12
CA VAL A 82 -17.14 -0.46 -6.18
C VAL A 82 -18.61 -0.41 -5.76
N TRP A 83 -19.45 -1.26 -6.34
CA TRP A 83 -20.88 -1.34 -6.01
C TRP A 83 -21.12 -1.70 -4.54
N ARG A 84 -20.36 -2.66 -3.99
CA ARG A 84 -20.39 -3.00 -2.56
C ARG A 84 -20.07 -1.78 -1.70
N MET A 85 -19.00 -1.05 -2.01
CA MET A 85 -18.63 0.14 -1.26
C MET A 85 -19.70 1.25 -1.35
N GLU A 86 -20.34 1.44 -2.51
CA GLU A 86 -21.46 2.37 -2.66
C GLU A 86 -22.66 1.97 -1.77
N CYS A 87 -22.99 0.68 -1.71
CA CYS A 87 -24.04 0.17 -0.83
C CYS A 87 -23.70 0.40 0.64
N LEU A 88 -22.47 0.09 1.05
CA LEU A 88 -22.00 0.29 2.43
C LEU A 88 -22.08 1.77 2.83
N ARG A 89 -21.55 2.68 2.01
CA ARG A 89 -21.57 4.12 2.30
C ARG A 89 -22.99 4.67 2.44
N TRP A 90 -23.92 4.18 1.62
CA TRP A 90 -25.33 4.52 1.72
C TRP A 90 -25.96 4.03 3.02
N LEU A 91 -25.77 2.75 3.36
CA LEU A 91 -26.31 2.14 4.57
C LEU A 91 -25.76 2.79 5.84
N TRP A 92 -24.49 3.20 5.83
CA TRP A 92 -23.84 3.92 6.93
C TRP A 92 -24.17 5.42 6.97
N GLY A 93 -24.88 5.94 5.96
CA GLY A 93 -25.27 7.35 5.88
C GLY A 93 -24.10 8.30 5.62
N ILE A 94 -23.00 7.81 5.04
CA ILE A 94 -21.84 8.65 4.68
C ILE A 94 -22.19 9.63 3.56
N ASP A 95 -22.95 9.17 2.57
CA ASP A 95 -23.28 9.94 1.36
C ASP A 95 -24.59 10.73 1.45
N GLY A 96 -25.36 10.61 2.55
CA GLY A 96 -26.64 11.30 2.73
C GLY A 96 -26.53 12.56 3.60
N ASP A 97 -27.42 13.52 3.35
CA ASP A 97 -27.58 14.70 4.20
C ASP A 97 -28.25 14.29 5.52
N ASP A 98 -28.02 15.02 6.62
CA ASP A 98 -28.59 14.65 7.94
C ASP A 98 -30.14 14.78 7.99
N ASN A 99 -30.75 15.26 6.90
CA ASN A 99 -32.19 15.43 6.70
C ASN A 99 -32.84 14.34 5.80
N ASP A 100 -32.08 13.40 5.24
CA ASP A 100 -32.66 12.29 4.47
C ASP A 100 -33.34 11.31 5.42
N ASP A 101 -34.64 11.05 5.21
CA ASP A 101 -35.46 10.15 6.03
C ASP A 101 -34.74 8.79 6.26
N ASP A 102 -34.25 8.59 7.48
CA ASP A 102 -33.55 7.38 7.94
C ASP A 102 -34.41 6.11 7.72
N GLU A 103 -35.73 6.25 7.55
CA GLU A 103 -36.68 5.19 7.20
C GLU A 103 -36.38 4.49 5.86
N LYS A 104 -35.74 5.17 4.89
CA LYS A 104 -35.34 4.54 3.61
C LYS A 104 -34.03 3.76 3.68
N ARG A 105 -33.24 3.93 4.75
CA ARG A 105 -32.04 3.10 5.02
C ARG A 105 -32.48 1.80 5.69
N VAL A 106 -33.31 1.03 4.99
CA VAL A 106 -33.79 -0.27 5.46
C VAL A 106 -32.60 -1.22 5.52
N GLY A 107 -32.11 -1.48 6.72
CA GLY A 107 -30.94 -2.32 6.98
C GLY A 107 -29.92 -1.75 7.97
N GLY A 108 -30.33 -0.83 8.87
CA GLY A 108 -29.51 -0.50 10.03
C GLY A 108 -29.04 -1.77 10.73
N VAL A 109 -27.73 -1.87 10.99
CA VAL A 109 -27.03 -3.01 11.59
C VAL A 109 -27.92 -3.68 12.62
N VAL A 110 -28.41 -4.88 12.29
CA VAL A 110 -29.17 -5.70 13.24
C VAL A 110 -28.20 -6.06 14.34
N GLU A 111 -28.43 -5.53 15.55
CA GLU A 111 -27.73 -5.97 16.75
C GLU A 111 -27.85 -7.50 16.85
N VAL A 112 -26.73 -8.20 16.72
CA VAL A 112 -26.59 -9.54 17.29
C VAL A 112 -26.32 -9.29 18.77
N VAL A 113 -27.38 -9.20 19.57
CA VAL A 113 -27.25 -9.29 21.03
C VAL A 113 -27.10 -10.77 21.36
N GLU A 114 -25.99 -11.13 22.00
CA GLU A 114 -25.78 -12.47 22.56
C GLU A 114 -26.94 -12.86 23.48
N GLU A 115 -27.38 -14.12 23.37
CA GLU A 115 -28.37 -14.72 24.28
C GLU A 115 -27.78 -14.80 25.69
N ASP A 116 -28.10 -13.83 26.54
CA ASP A 116 -28.07 -14.02 27.99
C ASP A 116 -29.50 -14.11 28.52
N ALA A 117 -29.70 -15.18 29.30
CA ALA A 117 -30.97 -15.71 29.74
C ALA A 117 -31.70 -14.83 30.76
N ASP A 118 -33.03 -15.04 30.80
CA ASP A 118 -33.98 -14.66 31.86
C ASP A 118 -34.18 -13.16 32.11
N THR A 119 -35.06 -12.54 31.31
CA THR A 119 -35.96 -11.50 31.83
C THR A 119 -37.36 -11.64 31.23
N ASP A 120 -38.32 -11.91 32.12
CA ASP A 120 -39.77 -11.92 31.91
C ASP A 120 -40.25 -10.51 31.50
N TYR A 121 -40.69 -10.35 30.25
CA TYR A 121 -41.29 -9.11 29.76
C TYR A 121 -42.81 -9.25 29.69
N GLY A 122 -43.48 -8.48 30.54
CA GLY A 122 -44.91 -8.24 30.50
C GLY A 122 -45.34 -7.55 29.20
N ASP A 123 -46.59 -7.83 28.85
CA ASP A 123 -47.30 -7.51 27.61
C ASP A 123 -47.62 -6.02 27.52
N ASP A 124 -46.69 -5.18 27.05
CA ASP A 124 -46.92 -3.77 26.70
C ASP A 124 -46.09 -3.37 25.46
N ALA A 125 -46.39 -3.98 24.31
CA ALA A 125 -45.80 -3.66 23.02
C ALA A 125 -46.50 -2.46 22.35
N ALA A 126 -46.16 -1.24 22.76
CA ALA A 126 -46.49 -0.04 22.00
C ALA A 126 -45.43 1.06 22.18
N GLY A 127 -44.53 1.18 21.20
CA GLY A 127 -43.82 2.44 20.94
C GLY A 127 -42.42 2.62 21.52
N MET A 128 -41.61 1.57 21.69
CA MET A 128 -40.17 1.77 21.88
C MET A 128 -39.48 1.89 20.50
N GLN A 129 -39.30 3.12 20.04
CA GLN A 129 -38.25 3.42 19.05
C GLN A 129 -36.92 3.01 19.71
N GLY A 130 -36.27 2.00 19.13
CA GLY A 130 -34.94 1.56 19.57
C GLY A 130 -33.95 2.74 19.61
N PRO A 131 -32.85 2.62 20.37
CA PRO A 131 -31.91 3.72 20.53
C PRO A 131 -31.43 4.21 19.17
N VAL A 132 -31.62 5.50 18.89
CA VAL A 132 -31.12 6.15 17.67
C VAL A 132 -29.59 6.20 17.79
N ILE A 133 -28.91 5.24 17.15
CA ILE A 133 -27.45 5.24 17.07
C ILE A 133 -26.96 6.46 16.28
N SER A 134 -25.89 7.09 16.76
CA SER A 134 -25.31 8.24 16.06
C SER A 134 -24.76 7.82 14.68
N LYS A 135 -24.66 8.77 13.75
CA LYS A 135 -24.02 8.54 12.43
C LYS A 135 -22.59 8.03 12.58
N GLU A 136 -21.83 8.58 13.53
CA GLU A 136 -20.46 8.15 13.83
C GLU A 136 -20.42 6.69 14.30
N GLU A 137 -21.31 6.30 15.22
CA GLU A 137 -21.40 4.93 15.73
C GLU A 137 -21.87 3.94 14.64
N ARG A 138 -22.80 4.35 13.78
CA ARG A 138 -23.26 3.55 12.64
C ARG A 138 -22.12 3.25 11.65
N ILE A 139 -21.29 4.25 11.33
CA ILE A 139 -20.12 4.09 10.47
C ILE A 139 -19.10 3.16 11.15
N LYS A 140 -18.83 3.38 12.44
CA LYS A 140 -17.91 2.55 13.22
C LYS A 140 -18.29 1.07 13.14
N GLN A 141 -19.52 0.73 13.55
CA GLN A 141 -20.02 -0.65 13.54
C GLN A 141 -19.99 -1.26 12.13
N GLY A 142 -20.39 -0.48 11.14
CA GLY A 142 -20.37 -0.89 9.74
C GLY A 142 -18.99 -1.26 9.23
N VAL A 143 -18.01 -0.39 9.45
CA VAL A 143 -16.62 -0.64 9.03
C VAL A 143 -16.01 -1.80 9.81
N GLU A 144 -16.24 -1.92 11.12
CA GLU A 144 -15.71 -3.04 11.92
C GLU A 144 -16.28 -4.39 11.44
N ARG A 145 -17.60 -4.46 11.17
CA ARG A 145 -18.24 -5.64 10.56
C ARG A 145 -17.60 -5.99 9.21
N GLU A 146 -17.41 -5.00 8.36
CA GLU A 146 -16.87 -5.20 7.01
C GLU A 146 -15.38 -5.59 7.05
N LEU A 147 -14.59 -5.02 7.96
CA LEU A 147 -13.19 -5.42 8.16
C LEU A 147 -13.09 -6.87 8.64
N GLY A 148 -13.96 -7.30 9.56
CA GLY A 148 -14.02 -8.68 10.04
C GLY A 148 -14.35 -9.68 8.92
N TRP A 149 -15.29 -9.35 8.04
CA TRP A 149 -15.55 -10.15 6.83
C TRP A 149 -14.33 -10.18 5.89
N LEU A 150 -13.69 -9.02 5.68
CA LEU A 150 -12.58 -8.87 4.74
C LEU A 150 -11.34 -9.66 5.16
N GLU A 151 -11.13 -9.93 6.46
CA GLU A 151 -10.01 -10.74 6.95
C GLU A 151 -10.00 -12.15 6.33
N GLY A 152 -11.11 -12.87 6.43
CA GLY A 152 -11.22 -14.21 5.85
C GLY A 152 -11.08 -14.20 4.32
N THR A 153 -11.62 -13.19 3.66
CA THR A 153 -11.49 -13.01 2.20
C THR A 153 -10.04 -12.72 1.79
N SER A 154 -9.29 -11.96 2.60
CA SER A 154 -7.90 -11.60 2.37
C SER A 154 -6.94 -12.79 2.47
N GLU A 155 -7.15 -13.67 3.45
CA GLU A 155 -6.33 -14.88 3.62
C GLU A 155 -6.45 -15.83 2.44
N ARG A 156 -7.66 -15.98 1.88
CA ARG A 156 -7.91 -16.82 0.70
C ARG A 156 -7.35 -16.21 -0.59
N ASN A 157 -7.19 -14.87 -0.63
CA ASN A 157 -6.93 -14.11 -1.84
C ASN A 157 -5.78 -13.10 -1.68
N LEU A 158 -4.63 -13.55 -1.17
CA LEU A 158 -3.47 -12.73 -0.81
C LEU A 158 -3.00 -11.73 -1.88
N LYS A 159 -3.18 -12.08 -3.17
CA LYS A 159 -2.68 -11.31 -4.33
C LYS A 159 -3.82 -10.72 -5.16
N ASN A 160 -4.59 -9.84 -4.54
CA ASN A 160 -5.75 -9.21 -5.14
C ASN A 160 -5.74 -7.69 -4.89
N TYR A 161 -5.79 -6.87 -5.93
CA TYR A 161 -5.75 -5.41 -5.80
C TYR A 161 -6.99 -4.85 -5.09
N GLN A 162 -8.15 -5.42 -5.36
CA GLN A 162 -9.44 -4.90 -4.93
C GLN A 162 -9.59 -5.00 -3.41
N ILE A 163 -9.16 -6.09 -2.79
CA ILE A 163 -9.18 -6.28 -1.33
C ILE A 163 -8.41 -5.17 -0.60
N TRP A 164 -7.18 -4.90 -1.03
CA TRP A 164 -6.33 -3.89 -0.37
C TRP A 164 -6.83 -2.48 -0.63
N HIS A 165 -7.37 -2.20 -1.82
CA HIS A 165 -8.03 -0.94 -2.10
C HIS A 165 -9.30 -0.75 -1.26
N HIS A 166 -10.13 -1.79 -1.14
CA HIS A 166 -11.34 -1.77 -0.31
C HIS A 166 -10.99 -1.48 1.15
N ARG A 167 -9.97 -2.15 1.69
CA ARG A 167 -9.49 -1.89 3.06
C ARG A 167 -9.03 -0.43 3.26
N GLN A 168 -8.40 0.19 2.26
CA GLN A 168 -8.08 1.64 2.30
C GLN A 168 -9.35 2.49 2.32
N SER A 169 -10.34 2.17 1.48
CA SER A 169 -11.62 2.88 1.42
C SER A 169 -12.41 2.80 2.73
N LEU A 170 -12.37 1.65 3.40
CA LEU A 170 -12.98 1.44 4.72
C LEU A 170 -12.35 2.33 5.78
N LEU A 171 -11.03 2.29 5.95
CA LEU A 171 -10.34 3.13 6.93
C LEU A 171 -10.41 4.63 6.60
N THR A 172 -10.50 5.00 5.33
CA THR A 172 -10.74 6.39 4.92
C THR A 172 -12.15 6.87 5.30
N SER A 173 -13.11 5.93 5.34
CA SER A 173 -14.50 6.21 5.72
C SER A 173 -14.72 6.20 7.23
N TYR A 174 -13.83 5.55 7.99
CA TYR A 174 -13.91 5.43 9.43
C TYR A 174 -13.70 6.79 10.12
N PRO A 175 -14.43 7.11 11.22
CA PRO A 175 -14.29 8.39 11.90
C PRO A 175 -12.87 8.63 12.40
N ARG A 176 -12.24 9.72 11.93
CA ARG A 176 -10.82 9.95 12.17
C ARG A 176 -10.46 10.12 13.65
N SER A 177 -11.40 10.65 14.43
CA SER A 177 -11.38 10.77 15.90
C SER A 177 -11.17 9.44 16.62
N LEU A 178 -11.67 8.34 16.03
CA LEU A 178 -11.66 7.01 16.62
C LEU A 178 -10.41 6.21 16.24
N ILE A 179 -9.68 6.62 15.20
CA ILE A 179 -8.41 5.99 14.81
C ILE A 179 -7.30 6.53 15.70
N THR A 180 -6.97 5.77 16.73
CA THR A 180 -5.87 6.03 17.65
C THR A 180 -4.65 5.16 17.34
N ALA A 181 -3.53 5.42 18.00
CA ALA A 181 -2.38 4.52 17.97
C ALA A 181 -2.77 3.10 18.43
N SER A 182 -3.57 2.96 19.51
CA SER A 182 -4.03 1.66 20.01
C SER A 182 -4.85 0.94 18.94
N PHE A 183 -5.83 1.62 18.33
CA PHE A 183 -6.64 1.03 17.26
C PHE A 183 -5.78 0.42 16.15
N LEU A 184 -4.78 1.16 15.65
CA LEU A 184 -3.90 0.65 14.61
C LEU A 184 -3.07 -0.55 15.11
N HIS A 185 -2.58 -0.50 16.33
CA HIS A 185 -1.77 -1.56 16.93
C HIS A 185 -2.57 -2.82 17.33
N ASP A 186 -3.86 -2.68 17.57
CA ASP A 186 -4.76 -3.77 17.97
C ASP A 186 -5.41 -4.44 16.75
N HIS A 187 -5.66 -3.68 15.67
CA HIS A 187 -6.40 -4.18 14.51
C HIS A 187 -5.57 -4.27 13.21
N GLU A 188 -4.91 -3.18 12.79
CA GLU A 188 -4.28 -3.12 11.46
C GLU A 188 -2.87 -3.72 11.41
N ILE A 189 -2.03 -3.38 12.38
CA ILE A 189 -0.64 -3.86 12.42
C ILE A 189 -0.56 -5.39 12.63
N PRO A 190 -1.37 -6.00 13.53
CA PRO A 190 -1.41 -7.45 13.66
C PRO A 190 -1.90 -8.14 12.39
N PHE A 191 -2.94 -7.62 11.74
CA PHE A 191 -3.44 -8.14 10.47
C PHE A 191 -2.37 -8.12 9.38
N VAL A 192 -1.73 -6.97 9.14
CA VAL A 192 -0.64 -6.85 8.16
C VAL A 192 0.52 -7.81 8.49
N THR A 193 0.87 -7.92 9.77
CA THR A 193 1.93 -8.85 10.23
C THR A 193 1.54 -10.30 9.99
N HIS A 194 0.29 -10.67 10.22
CA HIS A 194 -0.26 -11.99 9.97
C HIS A 194 -0.17 -12.35 8.48
N ILE A 195 -0.64 -11.46 7.60
CA ILE A 195 -0.59 -11.69 6.15
C ILE A 195 0.86 -11.80 5.64
N LEU A 196 1.77 -10.95 6.12
CA LEU A 196 3.20 -11.02 5.77
C LEU A 196 3.88 -12.27 6.35
N SER A 197 3.28 -12.94 7.34
CA SER A 197 3.82 -14.22 7.83
C SER A 197 3.65 -15.35 6.81
N PHE A 198 2.62 -15.30 5.95
CA PHE A 198 2.43 -16.24 4.85
C PHE A 198 3.27 -15.89 3.62
N ASP A 199 3.33 -14.60 3.26
CA ASP A 199 4.14 -14.10 2.15
C ASP A 199 4.82 -12.77 2.54
N ALA A 200 6.03 -12.88 3.08
CA ALA A 200 6.82 -11.75 3.57
C ALA A 200 7.23 -10.74 2.46
N LYS A 201 6.96 -11.06 1.19
CA LYS A 201 7.28 -10.22 0.02
C LYS A 201 6.03 -9.82 -0.75
N ASN A 202 4.84 -10.01 -0.19
CA ASN A 202 3.59 -9.62 -0.83
C ASN A 202 3.54 -8.10 -1.10
N TYR A 203 3.56 -7.74 -2.38
CA TYR A 203 3.65 -6.35 -2.81
C TYR A 203 2.43 -5.52 -2.41
N HIS A 204 1.23 -6.11 -2.43
CA HIS A 204 0.01 -5.38 -2.08
C HIS A 204 -0.01 -5.02 -0.59
N VAL A 205 0.41 -5.96 0.25
CA VAL A 205 0.48 -5.75 1.71
C VAL A 205 1.51 -4.68 2.06
N TRP A 206 2.70 -4.72 1.44
CA TRP A 206 3.70 -3.66 1.63
C TRP A 206 3.22 -2.29 1.13
N THR A 207 2.50 -2.26 0.01
CA THR A 207 1.89 -1.03 -0.50
C THR A 207 0.83 -0.48 0.47
N TYR A 208 -0.01 -1.35 1.02
CA TYR A 208 -1.01 -1.00 2.03
C TYR A 208 -0.36 -0.52 3.33
N ARG A 209 0.69 -1.19 3.80
CA ARG A 209 1.46 -0.79 4.99
C ARG A 209 2.12 0.58 4.84
N GLN A 210 2.66 0.89 3.66
CA GLN A 210 3.14 2.25 3.37
C GLN A 210 1.99 3.26 3.34
N TRP A 211 0.83 2.91 2.78
CA TRP A 211 -0.35 3.77 2.83
C TRP A 211 -0.77 4.05 4.28
N LEU A 212 -0.83 3.05 5.17
CA LEU A 212 -1.11 3.25 6.60
C LEU A 212 -0.13 4.25 7.21
N CYS A 213 1.17 4.07 6.97
CA CYS A 213 2.20 4.99 7.46
C CYS A 213 2.01 6.41 6.94
N ARG A 214 1.56 6.59 5.69
CA ARG A 214 1.33 7.91 5.09
C ARG A 214 0.04 8.56 5.58
N HIS A 215 -0.98 7.76 5.84
CA HIS A 215 -2.30 8.24 6.24
C HIS A 215 -2.40 8.50 7.76
N PHE A 216 -1.62 7.77 8.56
CA PHE A 216 -1.51 7.91 10.02
C PHE A 216 -0.07 8.15 10.48
N PRO A 217 0.62 9.16 9.93
CA PRO A 217 2.04 9.31 10.13
C PRO A 217 2.42 9.76 11.56
N GLU A 218 1.48 10.29 12.34
CA GLU A 218 1.67 10.61 13.76
C GLU A 218 1.75 9.38 14.68
N TYR A 219 1.19 8.25 14.26
CA TYR A 219 1.18 7.03 15.06
C TYR A 219 2.23 6.02 14.59
N LEU A 220 2.57 6.03 13.30
CA LEU A 220 3.37 4.96 12.68
C LEU A 220 4.76 5.39 12.22
N LEU A 221 5.04 6.69 12.13
CA LEU A 221 6.34 7.18 11.66
C LEU A 221 7.11 7.95 12.74
N PRO A 222 8.46 7.98 12.67
CA PRO A 222 9.27 8.76 13.60
C PRO A 222 8.93 10.26 13.55
N PRO A 223 9.18 11.03 14.61
CA PRO A 223 9.05 12.48 14.56
C PRO A 223 9.97 13.10 13.50
N SER A 224 9.51 14.16 12.84
CA SER A 224 10.28 14.93 11.85
C SER A 224 10.00 16.43 12.02
N PRO A 225 10.48 17.04 13.11
CA PRO A 225 10.20 18.44 13.42
C PRO A 225 10.88 19.40 12.44
N GLY A 226 11.94 18.97 11.74
CA GLY A 226 12.69 19.80 10.80
C GLY A 226 12.13 19.81 9.38
N ILE A 227 11.40 18.76 8.97
CA ILE A 227 10.92 18.61 7.59
C ILE A 227 9.39 18.67 7.53
N THR A 228 8.70 17.88 8.35
CA THR A 228 7.23 17.81 8.33
C THR A 228 6.59 18.65 9.43
N GLY A 229 7.39 19.13 10.39
CA GLY A 229 6.91 19.83 11.59
C GLY A 229 6.30 18.89 12.63
N ARG A 230 6.35 17.58 12.39
CA ARG A 230 5.78 16.57 13.29
C ARG A 230 6.72 16.35 14.48
N THR A 231 6.26 16.71 15.68
CA THR A 231 7.04 16.57 16.93
C THR A 231 6.79 15.23 17.64
N GLU A 232 5.64 14.61 17.39
CA GLU A 232 5.27 13.30 17.92
C GLU A 232 5.53 12.20 16.88
N GLY A 233 5.52 10.94 17.30
CA GLY A 233 5.74 9.82 16.39
C GLY A 233 6.12 8.54 17.10
N SER A 234 6.42 7.51 16.31
CA SER A 234 6.77 6.17 16.78
C SER A 234 7.92 5.57 15.99
N THR A 235 8.71 4.72 16.64
CA THR A 235 9.74 3.87 16.02
C THR A 235 9.29 2.43 15.82
N SER A 236 8.04 2.09 16.19
CA SER A 236 7.52 0.71 16.13
C SER A 236 7.63 0.09 14.73
N GLU A 237 7.44 0.88 13.66
CA GLU A 237 7.63 0.39 12.29
C GLU A 237 9.10 0.03 11.97
N ILE A 238 10.06 0.76 12.53
CA ILE A 238 11.50 0.47 12.38
C ILE A 238 11.82 -0.85 13.10
N GLU A 239 11.35 -1.01 14.34
CA GLU A 239 11.55 -2.21 15.16
C GLU A 239 10.91 -3.44 14.51
N SER A 240 9.72 -3.28 13.93
CA SER A 240 9.00 -4.32 13.22
C SER A 240 9.78 -4.80 11.99
N VAL A 241 10.25 -3.88 11.11
CA VAL A 241 11.03 -4.30 9.94
C VAL A 241 12.43 -4.81 10.29
N GLU A 242 13.02 -4.35 11.39
CA GLU A 242 14.27 -4.90 11.90
C GLU A 242 14.12 -6.37 12.25
N THR A 243 13.03 -6.73 12.97
CA THR A 243 12.69 -8.13 13.24
C THR A 243 12.54 -8.95 11.95
N MET A 244 11.96 -8.37 10.90
CA MET A 244 11.82 -9.04 9.60
C MET A 244 13.16 -9.22 8.87
N ILE A 245 14.04 -8.21 8.93
CA ILE A 245 15.40 -8.27 8.36
C ILE A 245 16.28 -9.26 9.14
N ASP A 246 16.11 -9.36 10.45
CA ASP A 246 16.84 -10.33 11.27
C ASP A 246 16.43 -11.77 10.94
N LYS A 247 15.14 -12.00 10.65
CA LYS A 247 14.62 -13.30 10.18
C LYS A 247 15.08 -13.63 8.76
N ASP A 248 15.01 -12.68 7.82
CA ASP A 248 15.54 -12.83 6.46
C ASP A 248 16.26 -11.55 6.02
N VAL A 249 17.59 -11.54 6.16
CA VAL A 249 18.42 -10.39 5.79
C VAL A 249 18.33 -10.06 4.30
N ARG A 250 17.87 -10.98 3.45
CA ARG A 250 17.67 -10.79 2.01
C ARG A 250 16.25 -10.34 1.65
N ASN A 251 15.40 -10.07 2.63
CA ASN A 251 14.06 -9.54 2.38
C ASN A 251 14.13 -8.07 1.93
N ASN A 252 14.25 -7.87 0.61
CA ASN A 252 14.35 -6.54 0.03
C ASN A 252 13.12 -5.65 0.31
N SER A 253 11.93 -6.22 0.50
CA SER A 253 10.73 -5.46 0.83
C SER A 253 10.84 -4.82 2.22
N ALA A 254 11.38 -5.55 3.20
CA ALA A 254 11.66 -5.02 4.53
C ALA A 254 12.75 -3.93 4.51
N TRP A 255 13.82 -4.12 3.74
CA TRP A 255 14.85 -3.08 3.52
C TRP A 255 14.29 -1.82 2.86
N ALA A 256 13.43 -1.99 1.85
CA ALA A 256 12.78 -0.87 1.17
C ALA A 256 11.83 -0.12 2.12
N HIS A 257 11.07 -0.85 2.95
CA HIS A 257 10.19 -0.24 3.96
C HIS A 257 10.99 0.48 5.05
N ARG A 258 12.11 -0.10 5.52
CA ARG A 258 13.02 0.60 6.44
C ARG A 258 13.49 1.93 5.86
N TYR A 259 13.89 1.97 4.58
CA TYR A 259 14.30 3.22 3.93
C TYR A 259 13.14 4.21 3.86
N PHE A 260 11.95 3.72 3.51
CA PHE A 260 10.74 4.54 3.47
C PHE A 260 10.43 5.19 4.82
N VAL A 261 10.43 4.41 5.91
CA VAL A 261 10.12 4.90 7.27
C VAL A 261 11.17 5.91 7.76
N VAL A 262 12.45 5.64 7.50
CA VAL A 262 13.54 6.49 8.02
C VAL A 262 13.75 7.75 7.17
N PHE A 263 13.62 7.65 5.84
CA PHE A 263 13.99 8.74 4.92
C PHE A 263 12.94 9.01 3.83
N GLY A 264 12.30 7.97 3.30
CA GLY A 264 11.46 8.08 2.11
C GLY A 264 10.17 8.86 2.32
N PHE A 265 9.58 8.84 3.52
CA PHE A 265 8.39 9.65 3.80
C PHE A 265 8.68 11.16 3.69
N GLU A 266 9.80 11.61 4.24
CA GLU A 266 10.24 13.02 4.13
C GLU A 266 10.53 13.40 2.67
N GLU A 267 11.17 12.51 1.90
CA GLU A 267 11.39 12.70 0.46
C GLU A 267 10.07 12.91 -0.27
N LEU A 268 9.08 12.04 -0.03
CA LEU A 268 7.76 12.12 -0.66
C LEU A 268 7.01 13.38 -0.24
N TRP A 269 7.01 13.71 1.06
CA TRP A 269 6.37 14.93 1.57
C TRP A 269 6.85 16.19 0.85
N VAL A 270 8.17 16.32 0.70
CA VAL A 270 8.77 17.46 -0.01
C VAL A 270 8.43 17.44 -1.50
N MET A 271 8.51 16.27 -2.15
CA MET A 271 8.19 16.13 -3.58
C MET A 271 6.71 16.43 -3.88
N GLU A 272 5.80 16.13 -2.95
CA GLU A 272 4.36 16.39 -3.05
C GLU A 272 3.96 17.82 -2.64
N GLY A 273 4.93 18.70 -2.40
CA GLY A 273 4.69 20.12 -2.12
C GLY A 273 4.43 20.45 -0.65
N GLY A 274 4.81 19.55 0.26
CA GLY A 274 4.75 19.79 1.70
C GLY A 274 5.54 21.03 2.12
N LYS A 275 4.97 21.82 3.04
CA LYS A 275 5.58 23.07 3.52
C LYS A 275 6.53 22.78 4.68
N LEU A 276 7.77 23.24 4.58
CA LEU A 276 8.74 23.15 5.67
C LEU A 276 8.30 24.04 6.86
N PRO A 277 8.62 23.63 8.10
CA PRO A 277 8.46 24.45 9.29
C PRO A 277 9.15 25.81 9.16
N GLY A 278 8.48 26.89 9.58
CA GLY A 278 9.02 28.25 9.53
C GLY A 278 8.84 29.01 8.21
N GLY A 279 8.04 28.50 7.27
CA GLY A 279 7.63 29.27 6.09
C GLY A 279 8.69 29.43 5.00
N ALA A 280 9.84 28.76 5.14
CA ALA A 280 10.76 28.52 4.05
C ALA A 280 10.06 27.58 3.04
N GLY A 281 9.22 28.14 2.18
CA GLY A 281 8.69 27.42 1.04
C GLY A 281 9.84 26.94 0.16
N ASN A 282 9.54 26.03 -0.76
CA ASN A 282 10.47 25.53 -1.76
C ASN A 282 10.92 26.60 -2.80
N GLY A 283 11.11 27.84 -2.38
CA GLY A 283 11.40 28.99 -3.24
C GLY A 283 10.32 29.29 -4.28
N GLY A 284 9.06 28.88 -4.04
CA GLY A 284 7.98 29.00 -5.02
C GLY A 284 8.06 28.01 -6.20
N LYS A 285 9.00 27.05 -6.16
CA LYS A 285 8.99 25.90 -7.07
C LYS A 285 7.88 24.95 -6.59
N GLY A 286 7.02 24.50 -7.50
CA GLY A 286 5.98 23.51 -7.21
C GLY A 286 6.55 22.15 -6.78
N ASN A 287 5.84 21.08 -7.09
CA ASN A 287 6.29 19.71 -6.80
C ASN A 287 7.70 19.47 -7.36
N LEU A 288 8.67 19.14 -6.49
CA LEU A 288 10.02 18.80 -6.91
C LEU A 288 10.05 17.42 -7.54
N THR A 289 10.78 17.28 -8.63
CA THR A 289 11.16 15.96 -9.12
C THR A 289 12.20 15.34 -8.19
N ARG A 290 12.26 14.00 -8.16
CA ARG A 290 13.29 13.27 -7.41
C ARG A 290 14.70 13.71 -7.83
N ASN A 291 14.92 13.98 -9.12
CA ASN A 291 16.22 14.40 -9.63
C ASN A 291 16.65 15.77 -9.09
N GLU A 292 15.74 16.74 -9.02
CA GLU A 292 16.02 18.06 -8.45
C GLU A 292 16.33 17.96 -6.96
N LEU A 293 15.59 17.12 -6.23
CA LEU A 293 15.80 16.90 -4.81
C LEU A 293 17.21 16.33 -4.52
N PHE A 294 17.62 15.29 -5.24
CA PHE A 294 18.95 14.71 -5.06
C PHE A 294 20.07 15.61 -5.60
N ALA A 295 19.79 16.47 -6.59
CA ALA A 295 20.73 17.50 -7.02
C ALA A 295 20.99 18.53 -5.90
N ASP A 296 19.94 18.95 -5.17
CA ASP A 296 20.08 19.82 -4.00
C ASP A 296 20.89 19.14 -2.88
N ILE A 297 20.56 17.89 -2.53
CA ILE A 297 21.30 17.12 -1.52
C ILE A 297 22.79 17.03 -1.88
N LYS A 298 23.10 16.76 -3.15
CA LYS A 298 24.47 16.70 -3.63
C LYS A 298 25.18 18.05 -3.56
N ALA A 299 24.51 19.12 -4.01
CA ALA A 299 25.07 20.47 -4.03
C ALA A 299 25.34 21.01 -2.60
N THR A 300 24.46 20.68 -1.66
CA THR A 300 24.53 21.14 -0.26
C THR A 300 25.27 20.19 0.67
N ARG A 301 25.73 19.03 0.17
CA ARG A 301 26.29 17.94 0.97
C ARG A 301 25.38 17.54 2.14
N GLY A 302 24.10 17.35 1.83
CA GLY A 302 23.08 16.92 2.80
C GLY A 302 22.64 17.99 3.80
N LYS A 303 23.03 19.25 3.62
CA LYS A 303 22.63 20.37 4.50
C LYS A 303 21.46 21.19 3.95
N GLY A 304 20.92 20.79 2.79
CA GLY A 304 19.84 21.46 2.08
C GLY A 304 18.45 21.11 2.59
N ILE A 305 17.50 20.99 1.67
CA ILE A 305 16.05 20.88 1.96
C ILE A 305 15.75 19.67 2.84
N LEU A 306 16.41 18.56 2.59
CA LEU A 306 16.29 17.32 3.35
C LEU A 306 17.50 17.15 4.27
N LYS A 307 17.76 18.06 5.20
CA LYS A 307 18.85 17.85 6.17
C LYS A 307 18.48 16.67 7.09
N ALA A 308 19.21 15.56 6.97
CA ALA A 308 19.05 14.41 7.88
C ALA A 308 19.80 14.65 9.21
N ASP A 309 19.28 14.07 10.29
CA ASP A 309 19.97 14.05 11.58
C ASP A 309 21.23 13.18 11.52
N GLU A 310 22.36 13.72 11.98
CA GLU A 310 23.66 13.06 11.94
C GLU A 310 23.69 11.75 12.74
N ALA A 311 22.99 11.68 13.87
CA ALA A 311 22.89 10.47 14.67
C ALA A 311 22.07 9.38 13.95
N ILE A 312 20.99 9.77 13.25
CA ILE A 312 20.22 8.84 12.42
C ILE A 312 21.08 8.31 11.28
N MET A 313 21.82 9.19 10.59
CA MET A 313 22.73 8.79 9.52
C MET A 313 23.78 7.78 9.99
N GLN A 314 24.45 8.06 11.12
CA GLN A 314 25.45 7.15 11.69
C GLN A 314 24.85 5.81 12.12
N ARG A 315 23.67 5.83 12.74
CA ARG A 315 22.93 4.61 13.12
C ARG A 315 22.64 3.73 11.91
N GLU A 316 22.09 4.30 10.84
CA GLU A 316 21.71 3.54 9.64
C GLU A 316 22.92 3.04 8.85
N ILE A 317 24.01 3.82 8.81
CA ILE A 317 25.28 3.37 8.21
C ILE A 317 25.84 2.18 9.00
N ALA A 318 25.88 2.27 10.33
CA ALA A 318 26.36 1.19 11.19
C ALA A 318 25.50 -0.08 11.03
N TYR A 319 24.18 0.07 11.04
CA TYR A 319 23.23 -1.04 10.83
C TYR A 319 23.46 -1.73 9.48
N ALA A 320 23.56 -0.95 8.40
CA ALA A 320 23.78 -1.51 7.06
C ALA A 320 25.13 -2.25 6.96
N LYS A 321 26.20 -1.68 7.54
CA LYS A 321 27.53 -2.31 7.60
C LYS A 321 27.51 -3.63 8.37
N ASP A 322 26.82 -3.69 9.50
CA ASP A 322 26.64 -4.93 10.26
C ASP A 322 25.98 -6.02 9.41
N LYS A 323 24.86 -5.70 8.74
CA LYS A 323 24.18 -6.66 7.85
C LYS A 323 24.99 -7.03 6.61
N ILE A 324 25.82 -6.12 6.09
CA ILE A 324 26.79 -6.44 5.02
C ILE A 324 27.84 -7.43 5.53
N ASN A 325 28.37 -7.26 6.75
CA ASN A 325 29.34 -8.19 7.32
C ASN A 325 28.74 -9.58 7.54
N MET A 326 27.48 -9.64 7.97
CA MET A 326 26.72 -10.88 8.12
C MET A 326 26.48 -11.59 6.78
N ALA A 327 26.11 -10.85 5.73
CA ALA A 327 25.82 -11.41 4.41
C ALA A 327 26.46 -10.57 3.27
N PRO A 328 27.77 -10.71 3.00
CA PRO A 328 28.48 -9.84 2.06
C PRO A 328 27.96 -9.88 0.62
N GLN A 329 27.31 -10.98 0.22
CA GLN A 329 26.74 -11.17 -1.11
C GLN A 329 25.26 -10.77 -1.20
N ASN A 330 24.66 -10.23 -0.13
CA ASN A 330 23.27 -9.76 -0.13
C ASN A 330 23.17 -8.36 -0.77
N PRO A 331 22.54 -8.20 -1.95
CA PRO A 331 22.44 -6.89 -2.59
C PRO A 331 21.63 -5.86 -1.79
N SER A 332 20.66 -6.29 -0.98
CA SER A 332 19.74 -5.36 -0.31
C SER A 332 20.44 -4.44 0.69
N SER A 333 21.33 -4.97 1.52
CA SER A 333 22.08 -4.17 2.50
C SER A 333 23.06 -3.19 1.83
N TRP A 334 23.71 -3.60 0.73
CA TRP A 334 24.55 -2.71 -0.07
C TRP A 334 23.75 -1.58 -0.72
N ASN A 335 22.61 -1.91 -1.34
CA ASN A 335 21.73 -0.92 -1.96
C ASN A 335 21.16 0.05 -0.93
N TYR A 336 20.78 -0.46 0.24
CA TYR A 336 20.35 0.36 1.36
C TYR A 336 21.43 1.35 1.78
N LEU A 337 22.67 0.88 2.01
CA LEU A 337 23.79 1.74 2.37
C LEU A 337 24.04 2.84 1.32
N LYS A 338 24.01 2.51 0.02
CA LYS A 338 24.11 3.52 -1.05
C LYS A 338 22.98 4.55 -0.94
N GLY A 339 21.76 4.10 -0.69
CA GLY A 339 20.60 4.98 -0.46
C GLY A 339 20.81 5.94 0.71
N VAL A 340 21.27 5.43 1.86
CA VAL A 340 21.57 6.23 3.05
C VAL A 340 22.62 7.30 2.74
N LEU A 341 23.76 6.93 2.13
CA LEU A 341 24.82 7.90 1.80
C LEU A 341 24.34 8.96 0.82
N ARG A 342 23.59 8.55 -0.21
CA ARG A 342 22.99 9.48 -1.17
C ARG A 342 22.04 10.46 -0.49
N ARG A 343 21.19 9.98 0.44
CA ARG A 343 20.28 10.81 1.24
C ARG A 343 21.01 11.80 2.15
N GLY A 344 22.19 11.44 2.65
CA GLY A 344 23.07 12.31 3.43
C GLY A 344 24.00 13.21 2.61
N GLY A 345 23.97 13.12 1.28
CA GLY A 345 24.92 13.85 0.41
C GLY A 345 26.39 13.47 0.67
N ARG A 346 26.65 12.23 1.12
CA ARG A 346 27.99 11.73 1.44
C ARG A 346 28.56 10.93 0.27
N PRO A 347 29.82 11.17 -0.12
CA PRO A 347 30.50 10.33 -1.10
C PRO A 347 30.74 8.94 -0.53
N LEU A 348 30.80 7.92 -1.40
CA LEU A 348 31.04 6.54 -0.97
C LEU A 348 32.44 6.38 -0.36
N SER A 349 33.38 7.21 -0.80
CA SER A 349 34.76 7.26 -0.29
C SER A 349 34.87 7.62 1.20
N ASP A 350 33.85 8.23 1.81
CA ASP A 350 33.84 8.50 3.26
C ASP A 350 33.62 7.22 4.08
N GLU A 351 33.06 6.18 3.48
CA GLU A 351 32.69 4.95 4.19
C GLU A 351 33.52 3.75 3.76
N ARG A 352 34.43 3.33 4.64
CA ARG A 352 35.09 2.03 4.52
C ARG A 352 34.15 0.94 5.04
N VAL A 353 33.66 0.09 4.13
CA VAL A 353 32.67 -0.96 4.43
C VAL A 353 33.32 -2.31 4.77
N CYS A 354 34.40 -2.68 4.07
CA CYS A 354 35.10 -3.95 4.31
C CYS A 354 36.61 -3.79 4.18
N GLU A 355 37.37 -4.55 4.97
CA GLU A 355 38.83 -4.60 4.88
C GLU A 355 39.34 -5.56 3.79
N SER A 356 38.51 -6.51 3.38
CA SER A 356 38.83 -7.53 2.37
C SER A 356 37.67 -7.72 1.40
N VAL A 357 38.00 -7.96 0.12
CA VAL A 357 37.01 -8.21 -0.93
C VAL A 357 36.36 -9.57 -0.72
N ARG A 358 35.08 -9.57 -0.33
CA ARG A 358 34.31 -10.80 -0.01
C ARG A 358 33.10 -11.03 -0.91
N SER A 359 32.78 -10.12 -1.83
CA SER A 359 31.61 -10.22 -2.70
C SER A 359 31.77 -9.40 -3.98
N SER A 360 30.95 -9.70 -4.99
CA SER A 360 30.86 -8.85 -6.19
C SER A 360 30.42 -7.43 -5.86
N HIS A 361 29.55 -7.24 -4.87
CA HIS A 361 29.11 -5.92 -4.41
C HIS A 361 30.24 -5.10 -3.77
N ALA A 362 31.15 -5.74 -3.02
CA ALA A 362 32.32 -5.06 -2.49
C ALA A 362 33.26 -4.56 -3.59
N ILE A 363 33.40 -5.30 -4.70
CA ILE A 363 34.21 -4.87 -5.85
C ILE A 363 33.54 -3.73 -6.60
N ASP A 364 32.23 -3.79 -6.77
CA ASP A 364 31.45 -2.68 -7.34
C ASP A 364 31.59 -1.40 -6.51
N TRP A 365 31.49 -1.53 -5.18
CA TRP A 365 31.73 -0.43 -4.24
C TRP A 365 33.13 0.16 -4.37
N LEU A 366 34.16 -0.69 -4.44
CA LEU A 366 35.55 -0.24 -4.64
C LEU A 366 35.74 0.45 -5.99
N ALA A 367 35.11 -0.06 -7.05
CA ALA A 367 35.17 0.58 -8.37
C ALA A 367 34.62 2.01 -8.32
N GLU A 368 33.53 2.24 -7.57
CA GLU A 368 32.95 3.57 -7.35
C GLU A 368 33.86 4.47 -6.52
N ILE A 369 34.42 4.00 -5.40
CA ILE A 369 35.40 4.78 -4.60
C ILE A 369 36.60 5.17 -5.46
N TYR A 370 37.14 4.24 -6.24
CA TYR A 370 38.29 4.53 -7.11
C TYR A 370 37.94 5.51 -8.22
N ALA A 371 36.72 5.48 -8.75
CA ALA A 371 36.25 6.48 -9.70
C ALA A 371 36.13 7.86 -9.06
N GLU A 372 35.51 7.97 -7.89
CA GLU A 372 35.38 9.24 -7.13
C GLU A 372 36.73 9.85 -6.77
N THR A 373 37.70 9.02 -6.37
CA THR A 373 39.04 9.46 -5.94
C THR A 373 40.03 9.64 -7.11
N GLY A 374 39.57 9.52 -8.35
CA GLY A 374 40.41 9.70 -9.56
C GLY A 374 41.37 8.55 -9.88
N LYS A 375 41.30 7.43 -9.16
CA LYS A 375 42.11 6.22 -9.37
C LYS A 375 41.55 5.34 -10.50
N LYS A 376 41.44 5.92 -11.70
CA LYS A 376 40.74 5.34 -12.86
C LYS A 376 41.21 3.93 -13.23
N GLU A 377 42.51 3.65 -13.19
CA GLU A 377 43.03 2.31 -13.52
C GLU A 377 42.60 1.22 -12.52
N LEU A 378 42.53 1.56 -11.23
CA LEU A 378 42.04 0.64 -10.21
C LEU A 378 40.53 0.41 -10.35
N ALA A 379 39.76 1.46 -10.66
CA ALA A 379 38.34 1.33 -10.96
C ALA A 379 38.10 0.42 -12.18
N ARG A 380 38.88 0.61 -13.25
CA ARG A 380 38.85 -0.23 -14.46
C ARG A 380 39.15 -1.69 -14.14
N SER A 381 40.20 -1.94 -13.35
CA SER A 381 40.57 -3.30 -12.93
C SER A 381 39.46 -3.97 -12.11
N CYS A 382 38.79 -3.24 -11.23
CA CYS A 382 37.63 -3.75 -10.48
C CYS A 382 36.48 -4.16 -11.42
N LEU A 383 36.08 -3.29 -12.35
CA LEU A 383 35.01 -3.57 -13.33
C LEU A 383 35.36 -4.75 -14.26
N GLU A 384 36.62 -4.84 -14.68
CA GLU A 384 37.10 -5.96 -15.47
C GLU A 384 37.01 -7.28 -14.69
N SER A 385 37.41 -7.26 -13.41
CA SER A 385 37.32 -8.43 -12.53
C SER A 385 35.86 -8.87 -12.28
N LEU A 386 34.92 -7.92 -12.22
CA LEU A 386 33.49 -8.19 -12.15
C LEU A 386 33.01 -8.96 -13.39
N GLY A 387 33.28 -8.44 -14.58
CA GLY A 387 32.86 -9.09 -15.82
C GLY A 387 33.55 -10.43 -16.10
N LYS A 388 34.77 -10.65 -15.61
CA LYS A 388 35.54 -11.88 -15.85
C LYS A 388 35.32 -12.98 -14.81
N LYS A 389 35.22 -12.62 -13.53
CA LYS A 389 35.28 -13.60 -12.42
C LYS A 389 34.08 -13.52 -11.49
N TRP A 390 33.73 -12.33 -11.03
CA TRP A 390 32.84 -12.18 -9.88
C TRP A 390 31.36 -12.09 -10.25
N ASP A 391 31.06 -11.65 -11.47
CA ASP A 391 29.71 -11.52 -11.97
C ASP A 391 29.63 -11.60 -13.52
N PRO A 392 29.99 -12.76 -14.10
CA PRO A 392 30.08 -12.90 -15.55
C PRO A 392 28.75 -12.75 -16.28
N ILE A 393 27.63 -13.02 -15.60
CA ILE A 393 26.29 -12.87 -16.18
C ILE A 393 25.99 -11.41 -16.58
N ARG A 394 26.55 -10.43 -15.84
CA ARG A 394 26.45 -9.00 -16.16
C ARG A 394 27.69 -8.45 -16.86
N ARG A 395 28.52 -9.29 -17.51
CA ARG A 395 29.74 -8.86 -18.22
C ARG A 395 29.53 -7.66 -19.15
N ASN A 396 28.45 -7.67 -19.94
CA ASN A 396 28.17 -6.56 -20.87
C ASN A 396 27.84 -5.25 -20.14
N TYR A 397 27.21 -5.33 -18.97
CA TYR A 397 26.93 -4.17 -18.13
C TYR A 397 28.21 -3.60 -17.51
N TRP A 398 29.11 -4.46 -17.01
CA TRP A 398 30.41 -4.03 -16.47
C TRP A 398 31.29 -3.38 -17.55
N GLU A 399 31.29 -3.95 -18.75
CA GLU A 399 31.99 -3.37 -19.90
C GLU A 399 31.39 -2.02 -20.32
N TYR A 400 30.07 -1.87 -20.27
CA TYR A 400 29.40 -0.59 -20.49
C TYR A 400 29.81 0.45 -19.45
N ARG A 401 29.78 0.13 -18.15
CA ARG A 401 30.22 1.04 -17.07
C ARG A 401 31.69 1.44 -17.24
N ARG A 402 32.54 0.51 -17.65
CA ARG A 402 33.95 0.76 -17.93
C ARG A 402 34.12 1.82 -19.03
N LYS A 403 33.36 1.70 -20.12
CA LYS A 403 33.35 2.68 -21.23
C LYS A 403 32.85 4.06 -20.80
N LEU A 404 31.83 4.14 -19.92
CA LEU A 404 31.37 5.42 -19.38
C LEU A 404 32.47 6.14 -18.58
N MET A 405 33.26 5.38 -17.79
CA MET A 405 34.39 5.95 -17.05
C MET A 405 35.48 6.51 -17.97
N GLU A 406 35.75 5.85 -19.09
CA GLU A 406 36.72 6.33 -20.09
C GLU A 406 36.30 7.65 -20.72
N LYS A 407 35.01 7.82 -20.98
CA LYS A 407 34.44 9.06 -21.54
C LYS A 407 34.30 10.19 -20.52
N GLY A 408 34.54 9.94 -19.23
CA GLY A 408 34.24 10.90 -18.16
C GLY A 408 32.74 11.13 -17.93
N GLU A 409 31.89 10.30 -18.54
CA GLU A 409 30.43 10.33 -18.43
C GLU A 409 29.92 9.48 -17.25
N TYR A 410 30.85 8.99 -16.42
CA TYR A 410 30.50 8.21 -15.26
C TYR A 410 29.89 9.10 -14.18
N ALA A 411 28.57 9.18 -14.19
CA ALA A 411 27.81 9.60 -13.03
C ALA A 411 27.96 8.48 -11.98
N GLY A 412 28.88 8.65 -11.03
CA GLY A 412 28.74 7.97 -9.73
C GLY A 412 27.32 8.21 -9.18
N THR A 413 26.85 7.29 -8.36
CA THR A 413 25.47 7.22 -7.86
C THR A 413 24.91 8.52 -7.29
#